data_AF-A0A9W6TGB2-F1
#
_entry.id   AF-A0A9W6TGB2-F1
#
_cell.length_a   1.000
_cell.length_b   1.000
_cell.length_c   1.000
_cell.angle_alpha   90.00
_cell.angle_beta   90.00
_cell.angle_gamma   90.00
#
_symmetry.space_group_name_H-M   'P 1'
#
loop_
_entity.id
_entity.type
_entity.pdbx_description
1 polymer ?
#
loop_
_entity_poly.entity_id
_entity_poly.type
_entity_poly.pdbx_seq_one_letter_code
_entity_poly.pdbx_strand_id
1 'polypeptide(L)'
;MMYILPSMEVATVLSMLLKPIFFLFMGYNPPANSIPLGYKWLYHITPHTYTFAILASIVLGDCSSESGSAVGCQVMTGTPPSIADDTK
;
A
#
# COMPACT_ATOMS: atom_id res chain seq x y z
N MET A 1 -11.43 -19.22 5.90
CA MET A 1 -12.21 -19.93 4.87
C MET A 1 -12.46 -21.39 5.21
N MET A 2 -11.46 -22.15 5.68
CA MET A 2 -11.64 -23.55 6.10
C MET A 2 -12.76 -23.79 7.12
N TYR A 3 -12.96 -22.89 8.09
CA TYR A 3 -14.02 -22.99 9.10
C TYR A 3 -15.34 -22.33 8.71
N ILE A 4 -15.40 -21.68 7.54
CA ILE A 4 -16.56 -20.89 7.09
C ILE A 4 -17.28 -21.61 5.94
N LEU A 5 -16.55 -22.41 5.15
CA LEU A 5 -17.06 -23.08 3.96
C LEU A 5 -17.17 -24.59 4.19
N PRO A 6 -18.14 -25.26 3.53
CA PRO A 6 -18.47 -26.66 3.79
C PRO A 6 -17.45 -27.66 3.24
N SER A 7 -16.56 -27.25 2.34
CA SER A 7 -15.55 -28.11 1.72
C SER A 7 -14.18 -27.44 1.64
N MET A 8 -13.14 -28.26 1.77
CA MET A 8 -11.75 -27.83 1.71
C MET A 8 -11.34 -27.30 0.35
N GLU A 9 -11.84 -27.94 -0.71
CA GLU A 9 -11.57 -27.54 -2.09
C GLU A 9 -12.16 -26.15 -2.36
N VAL A 10 -13.43 -25.95 -1.96
CA VAL A 10 -14.12 -24.67 -2.09
C VAL A 10 -13.43 -23.58 -1.26
N ALA A 11 -13.02 -23.90 -0.03
CA ALA A 11 -12.28 -22.99 0.83
C ALA A 11 -10.95 -22.53 0.22
N THR A 12 -10.26 -23.45 -0.45
CA THR A 12 -8.98 -23.19 -1.09
C THR A 12 -9.15 -22.29 -2.30
N VAL A 13 -10.09 -22.63 -3.20
CA VAL A 13 -10.39 -21.82 -4.39
C VAL A 13 -10.85 -20.42 -4.01
N LEU A 14 -11.78 -20.29 -3.05
CA LEU A 14 -12.23 -18.96 -2.61
C LEU A 14 -11.08 -18.16 -1.98
N SER A 15 -10.21 -18.79 -1.19
CA SER A 15 -9.04 -18.11 -0.64
C SER A 15 -8.08 -17.66 -1.73
N MET A 16 -7.87 -18.47 -2.78
CA MET A 16 -7.06 -18.10 -3.93
C MET A 16 -7.65 -16.92 -4.70
N LEU A 17 -8.98 -16.78 -4.75
CA LEU A 17 -9.66 -15.64 -5.39
C LEU A 17 -9.66 -14.38 -4.53
N LEU A 18 -9.80 -14.50 -3.21
CA LEU A 18 -9.83 -13.36 -2.30
C LEU A 18 -8.44 -12.72 -2.10
N LYS A 19 -7.38 -13.54 -2.06
CA LYS A 19 -5.99 -13.06 -1.92
C LYS A 19 -5.60 -11.98 -2.95
N PRO A 20 -5.79 -12.16 -4.27
CA PRO A 20 -5.43 -11.14 -5.26
C PRO A 20 -6.30 -9.89 -5.15
N ILE A 21 -7.56 -9.99 -4.70
CA ILE A 21 -8.39 -8.81 -4.43
C ILE A 21 -7.75 -7.96 -3.32
N PHE A 22 -7.42 -8.58 -2.19
CA PHE A 22 -6.73 -7.88 -1.10
C PHE A 22 -5.34 -7.37 -1.51
N PHE A 23 -4.63 -8.11 -2.37
CA PHE A 23 -3.34 -7.64 -2.90
C PHE A 23 -3.49 -6.39 -3.79
N LEU A 24 -4.50 -6.36 -4.68
CA LEU A 24 -4.78 -5.24 -5.57
C LEU A 24 -5.13 -3.96 -4.78
N PHE A 25 -5.93 -4.12 -3.72
CA PHE A 25 -6.37 -3.00 -2.89
C PHE A 25 -5.40 -2.70 -1.73
N MET A 26 -4.15 -3.17 -1.76
CA MET A 26 -3.20 -2.85 -0.69
C MET A 26 -2.70 -1.40 -0.70
N GLY A 27 -2.93 -0.66 -1.79
CA GLY A 27 -2.47 0.72 -1.97
C GLY A 27 -1.11 0.88 -2.63
N TYR A 28 -0.58 -0.19 -3.25
CA TYR A 28 0.61 -0.12 -4.10
C TYR A 28 0.25 0.26 -5.54
N ASN A 29 -0.67 -0.48 -6.17
CA ASN A 29 -1.15 -0.22 -7.52
C ASN A 29 -2.66 -0.57 -7.63
N PRO A 30 -3.57 0.42 -7.62
CA PRO A 30 -3.33 1.87 -7.59
C PRO A 30 -2.89 2.39 -6.20
N PRO A 31 -2.21 3.55 -6.13
CA PRO A 31 -1.86 4.18 -4.87
C PRO A 31 -3.12 4.56 -4.08
N ALA A 32 -3.03 4.53 -2.74
CA ALA A 32 -4.19 4.70 -1.84
C ALA A 32 -5.03 5.98 -2.09
N ASN A 33 -4.40 7.04 -2.59
CA ASN A 33 -5.05 8.31 -2.95
C ASN A 33 -5.87 8.24 -4.25
N SER A 34 -5.55 7.32 -5.14
CA SER A 34 -6.19 7.13 -6.45
C SER A 34 -7.27 6.06 -6.45
N ILE A 35 -7.52 5.40 -5.30
CA ILE A 35 -8.61 4.44 -5.14
C ILE A 35 -9.95 5.18 -5.12
N PRO A 36 -10.91 4.84 -6.02
CA PRO A 36 -12.21 5.48 -6.06
C PRO A 36 -12.95 5.37 -4.72
N LEU A 37 -13.70 6.40 -4.33
CA LEU A 37 -14.35 6.49 -3.03
C LEU A 37 -15.25 5.27 -2.72
N GLY A 38 -15.98 4.76 -3.72
CA GLY A 38 -16.84 3.59 -3.58
C GLY A 38 -16.10 2.26 -3.32
N TYR A 39 -14.81 2.18 -3.64
CA TYR A 39 -13.95 1.02 -3.36
C TYR A 39 -12.96 1.25 -2.22
N LYS A 40 -12.95 2.44 -1.62
CA LYS A 40 -12.00 2.79 -0.56
C LYS A 40 -12.19 1.96 0.72
N TRP A 41 -13.39 1.44 0.96
CA TRP A 41 -13.63 0.49 2.03
C TRP A 41 -12.83 -0.81 1.87
N LEU A 42 -12.59 -1.29 0.64
CA LEU A 42 -11.75 -2.47 0.38
C LEU A 42 -10.31 -2.24 0.82
N TYR A 43 -9.80 -1.03 0.59
CA TYR A 43 -8.49 -0.62 1.09
C TYR A 43 -8.45 -0.66 2.63
N HIS A 44 -9.48 -0.19 3.32
CA HIS A 44 -9.47 -0.18 4.79
C HIS A 44 -9.57 -1.57 5.45
N ILE A 45 -10.32 -2.50 4.85
CA ILE A 45 -10.45 -3.87 5.39
C ILE A 45 -9.23 -4.75 5.08
N THR A 46 -8.45 -4.39 4.07
CA THR A 46 -7.30 -5.16 3.62
C THR A 46 -6.19 -5.06 4.67
N PRO A 47 -5.80 -6.14 5.36
CA PRO A 47 -4.78 -6.05 6.41
C PRO A 47 -3.39 -5.69 5.84
N HIS A 48 -3.12 -6.04 4.57
CA HIS A 48 -1.84 -5.79 3.92
C HIS A 48 -1.51 -4.29 3.77
N THR A 49 -2.50 -3.40 3.81
CA THR A 49 -2.28 -1.96 3.63
C THR A 49 -1.43 -1.39 4.77
N TYR A 50 -1.73 -1.83 6.00
CA TYR A 50 -1.02 -1.43 7.20
C TYR A 50 0.42 -1.98 7.20
N THR A 51 0.60 -3.24 6.79
CA THR A 51 1.95 -3.81 6.64
C THR A 51 2.76 -3.05 5.59
N PHE A 52 2.17 -2.75 4.43
CA PHE A 52 2.84 -2.01 3.38
C PHE A 52 3.21 -0.58 3.85
N ALA A 53 2.30 0.11 4.55
CA ALA A 53 2.56 1.42 5.13
C ALA A 53 3.72 1.40 6.13
N ILE A 54 3.78 0.39 7.00
CA ILE A 54 4.88 0.22 7.97
C ILE A 54 6.20 -0.03 7.23
N LEU A 55 6.23 -0.94 6.24
CA LEU A 55 7.42 -1.19 5.44
C LEU A 55 7.91 0.06 4.73
N ALA A 56 6.99 0.84 4.13
CA ALA A 56 7.31 2.11 3.51
C ALA A 56 7.89 3.11 4.53
N SER A 57 7.29 3.23 5.72
CA SER A 57 7.81 4.12 6.77
C SER A 57 9.20 3.72 7.28
N ILE A 58 9.51 2.43 7.34
CA ILE A 58 10.84 1.97 7.79
C ILE A 58 11.88 2.25 6.71
N VAL A 59 11.57 1.95 5.45
CA VAL A 59 12.53 2.09 4.34
C VAL A 59 12.73 3.55 3.94
N LEU A 60 11.68 4.37 4.00
CA LEU A 60 11.73 5.78 3.57
C LEU A 60 11.80 6.77 4.74
N GLY A 61 11.57 6.36 5.98
CA GLY A 61 11.53 7.27 7.14
C GLY A 61 12.85 7.45 7.89
N ASP A 62 13.87 6.63 7.63
CA ASP A 62 15.16 6.74 8.33
C ASP A 62 16.06 7.80 7.68
N CYS A 63 16.06 9.00 8.26
CA CYS A 63 16.92 10.13 7.86
C CYS A 63 17.95 10.51 8.91
N SER A 64 18.55 9.53 9.59
CA SER A 64 19.46 9.77 10.72
C SER A 64 20.84 10.36 10.33
N SER A 65 21.27 10.27 9.07
CA SER A 65 22.59 10.76 8.63
C SER A 65 22.53 12.15 7.99
N GLU A 66 23.40 13.06 8.46
CA GLU A 66 23.55 14.44 7.95
C GLU A 66 23.86 14.54 6.43
N SER A 67 24.28 13.43 5.80
CA SER A 67 24.59 13.35 4.37
C SER A 67 23.37 13.15 3.47
N GLY A 68 22.17 12.92 4.01
CA GLY A 68 20.95 12.73 3.22
C GLY A 68 20.98 11.57 2.23
N SER A 69 21.92 10.61 2.39
CA SER A 69 22.11 9.48 1.46
C SER A 69 21.09 8.35 1.60
N ALA A 70 20.23 8.39 2.63
CA ALA A 70 19.19 7.40 2.79
C ALA A 70 18.09 7.59 1.73
N VAL A 71 17.51 6.47 1.28
CA VAL A 71 16.61 6.39 0.11
C VAL A 71 15.43 7.36 0.21
N GLY A 72 14.89 7.58 1.41
CA GLY A 72 13.75 8.49 1.62
C GLY A 72 14.11 9.97 1.81
N CYS A 73 15.39 10.32 1.93
CA CYS A 73 15.84 11.65 2.34
C CYS A 73 16.48 12.44 1.19
N GLN A 74 16.58 11.83 0.00
CA GLN A 74 17.10 12.48 -1.18
C GLN A 74 16.08 13.49 -1.74
N VAL A 75 16.53 14.71 -2.03
CA VAL A 75 15.71 15.74 -2.68
C VAL A 75 15.28 15.26 -4.07
N MET A 76 13.98 15.24 -4.32
CA MET A 76 13.42 14.87 -5.62
C MET A 76 13.71 15.96 -6.65
N THR A 77 14.49 15.65 -7.68
CA THR A 77 14.80 16.56 -8.79
C THR A 77 13.82 16.34 -9.95
N GLY A 78 13.33 17.41 -10.58
CA GLY A 78 12.46 17.31 -11.76
C GLY A 78 11.03 16.87 -11.46
N THR A 79 10.49 17.25 -10.30
CA THR A 79 9.10 16.95 -9.92
C THR A 79 8.10 17.64 -10.88
N PRO A 80 6.97 16.99 -11.19
CA PRO A 80 5.89 17.62 -11.95
C PRO A 80 5.38 18.90 -11.25
N PRO A 81 4.87 19.89 -12.00
CA PRO A 81 4.38 21.15 -11.44
C PRO A 81 3.24 20.98 -10.41
N SER A 82 2.55 19.85 -10.41
CA SER A 82 1.52 19.51 -9.42
C SER A 82 2.05 19.25 -8.00
N ILE A 83 3.37 19.11 -7.82
CA ILE A 83 4.03 18.78 -6.53
C ILE A 83 4.88 19.95 -6.01
N ALA A 84 5.14 20.97 -6.81
CA ALA A 84 6.11 22.03 -6.49
C ALA A 84 5.56 23.19 -5.63
N ASP A 85 4.27 23.24 -5.33
CA ASP A 85 3.58 24.43 -4.79
C ASP A 85 3.33 24.41 -3.27
N ASP A 86 4.20 23.80 -2.47
CA ASP A 86 4.07 23.78 -0.99
C ASP A 86 5.40 23.96 -0.24
N THR A 87 6.44 24.48 -0.90
CA THR A 87 7.68 24.89 -0.20
C THR A 87 7.73 26.42 -0.10
N LYS A 88 7.03 26.97 0.90
CA LYS A 88 7.30 28.32 1.42
C LYS A 88 7.30 28.30 2.94
#